data_AF-A0A7C5J6U2-F1
#
_entry.id   AF-A0A7C5J6U2-F1
#
_cell.length_a   1.000
_cell.length_b   1.000
_cell.length_c   1.000
_cell.angle_alpha   90.00
_cell.angle_beta   90.00
_cell.angle_gamma   90.00
#
_symmetry.space_group_name_H-M   'P 1'
#
loop_
_entity.id
_entity.type
_entity.pdbx_description
1 polymer ?
#
loop_
_entity_poly.entity_id
_entity_poly.type
_entity_poly.pdbx_seq_one_letter_code
_entity_poly.pdbx_strand_id
1 'polypeptide(L)'
;MRSDWSQERVDDFHAPAPDSEPGLLEPVPELKLRLERLLVACDDGFGSEFSEVEMPVLELAFRYGDVSVHACDSQDRLLLSTPEGLRTIGRHRRAEDRARRLLESFGAVELECLDRYEPGFGSRANYVVHVAGDEHEYCSFGAYALPQLRAQGWDVKVAEGYPYAVLSGETPWYAMAEPNEEQPDWFSFELGIVIDGRRVSMLPALVDLLDRSPDEGTLDALLRRPTRYFALPTPDGRYLPVEAQRMRRVVEILRELYDGPIGGKRPELPLLCPLVRAGVLGELDADETRTIQWTGG
;
A
#
# COMPACT_ATOMS: atom_id res chain seq x y z
N MET A 1 -35.51 76.67 -28.48
CA MET A 1 -34.16 76.26 -28.89
C MET A 1 -33.32 76.19 -27.62
N ARG A 2 -32.68 75.04 -27.38
CA ARG A 2 -31.93 74.59 -26.19
C ARG A 2 -32.77 73.90 -25.11
N SER A 3 -32.68 72.58 -25.16
CA SER A 3 -33.24 71.60 -24.23
C SER A 3 -32.30 71.39 -23.05
N ASP A 4 -32.90 71.23 -21.86
CA ASP A 4 -32.29 70.69 -20.65
C ASP A 4 -31.66 69.31 -20.91
N TRP A 5 -30.41 69.15 -20.49
CA TRP A 5 -29.83 67.83 -20.25
C TRP A 5 -29.28 67.82 -18.83
N SER A 6 -30.02 67.15 -17.96
CA SER A 6 -29.62 66.77 -16.60
C SER A 6 -28.33 65.97 -16.64
N GLN A 7 -27.40 66.36 -15.78
CA GLN A 7 -26.12 65.73 -15.59
C GLN A 7 -26.29 64.57 -14.59
N GLU A 8 -26.64 63.38 -15.08
CA GLU A 8 -26.55 62.15 -14.30
C GLU A 8 -25.07 61.80 -14.09
N ARG A 9 -24.64 61.83 -12.82
CA ARG A 9 -23.34 61.31 -12.39
C ARG A 9 -23.32 59.82 -12.71
N VAL A 10 -22.42 59.44 -13.61
CA VAL A 10 -22.02 58.05 -13.79
C VAL A 10 -21.31 57.65 -12.49
N ASP A 11 -21.90 56.70 -11.76
CA ASP A 11 -21.28 56.07 -10.61
C ASP A 11 -19.94 55.47 -11.03
N ASP A 12 -18.88 55.89 -10.32
CA ASP A 12 -17.56 55.29 -10.42
C ASP A 12 -17.66 53.79 -10.13
N PHE A 13 -17.58 52.98 -11.18
CA PHE A 13 -17.25 51.56 -11.06
C PHE A 13 -15.82 51.48 -10.52
N HIS A 14 -15.71 51.45 -9.20
CA HIS A 14 -14.46 51.15 -8.52
C HIS A 14 -14.11 49.69 -8.80
N ALA A 15 -13.25 49.45 -9.80
CA ALA A 15 -12.64 48.15 -10.00
C ALA A 15 -11.90 47.77 -8.70
N PRO A 16 -12.15 46.59 -8.11
CA PRO A 16 -11.41 46.16 -6.93
C PRO A 16 -9.91 46.11 -7.27
N ALA A 17 -9.09 46.65 -6.36
CA ALA A 17 -7.64 46.74 -6.53
C ALA A 17 -7.02 45.39 -6.90
N PRO A 18 -6.12 45.34 -7.91
CA PRO A 18 -5.37 44.13 -8.19
C PRO A 18 -4.32 43.94 -7.08
N ASP A 19 -4.16 42.68 -6.69
CA ASP A 19 -2.94 42.16 -6.06
C ASP A 19 -2.63 42.64 -4.64
N SER A 20 -3.50 42.25 -3.70
CA SER A 20 -2.94 41.67 -2.47
C SER A 20 -2.27 40.36 -2.89
N GLU A 21 -0.96 40.20 -2.68
CA GLU A 21 -0.26 38.93 -2.93
C GLU A 21 -1.15 37.79 -2.40
N PRO A 22 -1.52 36.82 -3.24
CA PRO A 22 -2.42 35.76 -2.79
C PRO A 22 -1.69 35.01 -1.68
N GLY A 23 -2.08 35.28 -0.43
CA GLY A 23 -1.49 34.62 0.73
C GLY A 23 -1.46 33.12 0.47
N LEU A 24 -0.27 32.58 0.33
CA LEU A 24 -0.06 31.19 -0.01
C LEU A 24 -0.46 30.36 1.21
N LEU A 25 -1.46 29.52 1.04
CA LEU A 25 -1.89 28.58 2.06
C LEU A 25 -1.14 27.26 1.85
N GLU A 26 -0.66 26.64 2.93
CA GLU A 26 0.00 25.33 2.84
C GLU A 26 -1.04 24.24 2.52
N PRO A 27 -0.87 23.49 1.41
CA PRO A 27 -1.82 22.45 1.04
C PRO A 27 -1.70 21.23 1.95
N VAL A 28 -2.83 20.58 2.20
CA VAL A 28 -2.85 19.21 2.74
C VAL A 28 -2.94 18.24 1.55
N PRO A 29 -1.95 17.37 1.32
CA PRO A 29 -2.03 16.36 0.28
C PRO A 29 -3.12 15.34 0.62
N GLU A 30 -3.97 15.04 -0.35
CA GLU A 30 -5.02 14.03 -0.28
C GLU A 30 -4.65 12.92 -1.27
N LEU A 31 -4.44 11.71 -0.76
CA LEU A 31 -4.05 10.56 -1.55
C LEU A 31 -5.13 9.49 -1.48
N LYS A 32 -5.63 9.05 -2.64
CA LYS A 32 -6.58 7.95 -2.73
C LYS A 32 -5.97 6.79 -3.51
N LEU A 33 -5.82 5.65 -2.85
CA LEU A 33 -5.40 4.37 -3.44
C LEU A 33 -6.63 3.57 -3.87
N ARG A 34 -6.65 3.10 -5.12
CA ARG A 34 -7.76 2.30 -5.66
C ARG A 34 -7.26 1.36 -6.76
N LEU A 35 -8.11 0.43 -7.18
CA LEU A 35 -7.88 -0.39 -8.37
C LEU A 35 -8.51 0.32 -9.58
N GLU A 36 -7.81 0.31 -10.71
CA GLU A 36 -8.34 0.80 -11.99
C GLU A 36 -7.87 -0.09 -13.14
N ARG A 37 -8.71 -0.23 -14.17
CA ARG A 37 -8.34 -0.88 -15.43
C ARG A 37 -7.63 0.13 -16.32
N LEU A 38 -6.40 -0.20 -16.70
CA LEU A 38 -5.59 0.56 -17.66
C LEU A 38 -5.50 -0.22 -18.96
N LEU A 39 -5.46 0.48 -20.09
CA LEU A 39 -5.11 -0.10 -21.38
C LEU A 39 -3.59 -0.12 -21.51
N VAL A 40 -3.02 -1.29 -21.78
CA VAL A 40 -1.58 -1.47 -21.93
C VAL A 40 -1.28 -1.87 -23.38
N ALA A 41 -0.45 -1.08 -24.06
CA ALA A 41 0.06 -1.40 -25.37
C ALA A 41 1.00 -2.61 -25.30
N CYS A 42 0.61 -3.71 -25.95
CA CYS A 42 1.40 -4.91 -26.11
C CYS A 42 2.21 -4.80 -27.40
N ASP A 43 3.53 -4.91 -27.30
CA ASP A 43 4.43 -4.87 -28.45
C ASP A 43 4.66 -6.30 -28.95
N ASP A 44 3.84 -6.76 -29.90
CA ASP A 44 3.95 -8.09 -30.52
C ASP A 44 4.72 -8.06 -31.86
N GLY A 45 5.22 -6.88 -32.25
CA GLY A 45 5.97 -6.67 -33.48
C GLY A 45 5.15 -6.67 -34.78
N PHE A 46 3.82 -6.88 -34.72
CA PHE A 46 2.96 -6.94 -35.91
C PHE A 46 1.61 -6.19 -35.80
N GLY A 47 1.29 -5.57 -34.65
CA GLY A 47 0.15 -4.67 -34.50
C GLY A 47 0.16 -3.86 -33.21
N SER A 48 -0.78 -2.91 -33.09
CA SER A 48 -1.09 -2.26 -31.80
C SER A 48 -2.14 -3.11 -31.09
N GLU A 49 -1.71 -4.19 -30.45
CA GLU A 49 -2.58 -4.95 -29.56
C GLU A 49 -2.62 -4.25 -28.20
N PHE A 50 -3.81 -4.14 -27.61
CA PHE A 50 -4.00 -3.56 -26.29
C PHE A 50 -4.60 -4.62 -25.37
N SER A 51 -4.08 -4.70 -24.15
CA SER A 51 -4.65 -5.52 -23.09
C SER A 51 -5.17 -4.64 -21.96
N GLU A 52 -6.26 -5.04 -21.34
CA GLU A 52 -6.72 -4.39 -20.11
C GLU A 52 -6.07 -5.04 -18.90
N VAL A 53 -5.42 -4.23 -18.07
CA VAL A 53 -4.76 -4.68 -16.85
C VAL A 53 -5.32 -3.91 -15.66
N GLU A 54 -5.76 -4.63 -14.63
CA GLU A 54 -6.11 -4.01 -13.36
C GLU A 54 -4.85 -3.67 -12.57
N MET A 55 -4.69 -2.40 -12.22
CA MET A 55 -3.53 -1.90 -11.50
C MET A 55 -3.92 -1.05 -10.31
N PRO A 56 -3.15 -1.13 -9.20
CA PRO A 56 -3.23 -0.15 -8.14
C PRO A 56 -2.78 1.24 -8.63
N VAL A 57 -3.72 2.18 -8.59
CA VAL A 57 -3.49 3.58 -8.97
C VAL A 57 -3.68 4.51 -7.78
N LEU A 58 -3.01 5.65 -7.86
CA LEU A 58 -3.07 6.72 -6.88
C LEU A 58 -3.64 7.97 -7.54
N GLU A 59 -4.66 8.53 -6.91
CA GLU A 59 -5.19 9.86 -7.20
C GLU A 59 -4.64 10.82 -6.14
N LEU A 60 -3.91 11.84 -6.58
CA LEU A 60 -3.32 12.86 -5.74
C LEU A 60 -4.07 14.19 -5.94
N ALA A 61 -4.52 14.77 -4.85
CA ALA A 61 -5.10 16.10 -4.81
C ALA A 61 -4.47 16.92 -3.68
N PHE A 62 -4.70 18.23 -3.70
CA PHE A 62 -4.20 19.16 -2.72
C PHE A 62 -5.36 19.99 -2.19
N ARG A 63 -5.61 19.88 -0.88
CA ARG A 63 -6.66 20.65 -0.22
C ARG A 63 -6.11 21.94 0.35
N TYR A 64 -6.72 23.04 -0.07
CA TYR A 64 -6.51 24.38 0.41
C TYR A 64 -7.77 24.86 1.13
N GLY A 65 -7.80 24.74 2.46
CA GLY A 65 -9.01 25.03 3.23
C GLY A 65 -10.16 24.08 2.88
N ASP A 66 -11.21 24.62 2.26
CA ASP A 66 -12.42 23.92 1.81
C ASP A 66 -12.38 23.47 0.34
N VAL A 67 -11.40 23.92 -0.43
CA VAL A 67 -11.24 23.58 -1.85
C VAL A 67 -10.17 22.51 -2.02
N SER A 68 -10.47 21.46 -2.78
CA SER A 68 -9.50 20.44 -3.20
C SER A 68 -9.29 20.53 -4.70
N VAL A 69 -8.02 20.51 -5.13
CA VAL A 69 -7.62 20.58 -6.55
C VAL A 69 -6.77 19.36 -6.90
N HIS A 70 -7.04 18.73 -8.04
CA HIS A 70 -6.27 17.58 -8.50
C HIS A 70 -4.83 17.98 -8.86
N ALA A 71 -3.88 17.06 -8.65
CA ALA A 71 -2.48 17.32 -8.94
C ALA A 71 -2.24 17.61 -10.43
N CYS A 72 -3.00 16.99 -11.34
CA CYS A 72 -2.94 17.20 -12.79
C CYS A 72 -3.66 18.48 -13.27
N ASP A 73 -4.37 19.21 -12.40
CA ASP A 73 -5.03 20.44 -12.80
C ASP A 73 -4.00 21.52 -13.16
N SER A 74 -4.20 22.20 -14.29
CA SER A 74 -3.34 23.27 -14.79
C SER A 74 -3.65 24.63 -14.17
N GLN A 75 -4.78 24.79 -13.48
CA GLN A 75 -5.15 26.03 -12.81
C GLN A 75 -4.16 26.37 -11.70
N ASP A 76 -3.64 27.61 -11.72
CA ASP A 76 -2.70 28.14 -10.71
C ASP A 76 -3.38 28.94 -9.60
N ARG A 77 -4.64 29.33 -9.80
CA ARG A 77 -5.41 30.15 -8.83
C ARG A 77 -6.68 29.41 -8.42
N LEU A 78 -6.99 29.46 -7.13
CA LEU A 78 -8.16 28.84 -6.53
C LEU A 78 -9.04 29.90 -5.89
N LEU A 79 -10.36 29.68 -5.93
CA LEU A 79 -11.35 30.55 -5.30
C LEU A 79 -11.86 29.89 -4.02
N LEU A 80 -11.51 30.45 -2.86
CA LEU A 80 -11.92 29.96 -1.55
C LEU A 80 -13.17 30.69 -1.05
N SER A 81 -14.04 29.95 -0.37
CA SER A 81 -15.15 30.54 0.38
C SER A 81 -14.71 30.79 1.82
N THR A 82 -14.68 32.05 2.22
CA THR A 82 -14.33 32.45 3.60
C THR A 82 -15.53 33.12 4.27
N PRO A 83 -15.56 33.21 5.61
CA PRO A 83 -16.60 33.98 6.32
C PRO A 83 -16.68 35.45 5.87
N GLU A 84 -15.59 36.02 5.36
CA GLU A 84 -15.50 37.40 4.87
C GLU A 84 -15.86 37.56 3.38
N GLY A 85 -16.18 36.45 2.68
CA GLY A 85 -16.51 36.43 1.25
C GLY A 85 -15.61 35.49 0.44
N LEU A 86 -15.62 35.67 -0.89
CA LEU A 86 -14.80 34.88 -1.80
C LEU A 86 -13.39 35.47 -1.88
N ARG A 87 -12.37 34.61 -1.77
CA ARG A 87 -10.96 35.00 -1.83
C ARG A 87 -10.21 34.15 -2.85
N THR A 88 -9.49 34.80 -3.77
CA THR A 88 -8.60 34.09 -4.70
C THR A 88 -7.22 33.89 -4.08
N ILE A 89 -6.73 32.66 -4.05
CA ILE A 89 -5.36 32.31 -3.66
C ILE A 89 -4.59 31.69 -4.83
N GLY A 90 -3.27 31.67 -4.73
CA GLY A 90 -2.39 30.94 -5.66
C GLY A 90 -2.07 29.56 -5.08
N ARG A 91 -1.89 28.57 -5.95
CA ARG A 91 -1.39 27.26 -5.54
C ARG A 91 0.05 27.35 -5.08
N HIS A 92 0.35 26.70 -3.96
CA HIS A 92 1.70 26.61 -3.44
C HIS A 92 2.48 25.49 -4.16
N ARG A 93 2.80 25.69 -5.45
CA ARG A 93 3.46 24.69 -6.33
C ARG A 93 4.71 24.04 -5.72
N ARG A 94 5.56 24.82 -5.04
CA ARG A 94 6.75 24.28 -4.36
C ARG A 94 6.43 23.28 -3.24
N ALA A 95 5.25 23.35 -2.61
CA ALA A 95 4.82 22.40 -1.59
C ALA A 95 4.22 21.16 -2.24
N GLU A 96 3.42 21.36 -3.29
CA GLU A 96 2.88 20.27 -4.12
C GLU A 96 4.01 19.41 -4.71
N ASP A 97 5.06 20.02 -5.26
CA ASP A 97 6.22 19.32 -5.81
C ASP A 97 6.99 18.53 -4.75
N ARG A 98 7.10 19.06 -3.52
CA ARG A 98 7.72 18.31 -2.40
C ARG A 98 6.89 17.09 -2.05
N ALA A 99 5.56 17.21 -2.03
CA ALA A 99 4.66 16.11 -1.76
C ALA A 99 4.75 15.03 -2.86
N ARG A 100 4.75 15.43 -4.14
CA ARG A 100 4.95 14.54 -5.30
C ARG A 100 6.25 13.74 -5.17
N ARG A 101 7.38 14.42 -4.92
CA ARG A 101 8.70 13.77 -4.74
C ARG A 101 8.72 12.81 -3.55
N LEU A 102 8.03 13.14 -2.45
CA LEU A 102 7.92 12.24 -1.31
C LEU A 102 7.15 10.98 -1.69
N LEU A 103 6.03 11.11 -2.40
CA LEU A 103 5.24 9.98 -2.88
C LEU A 103 6.06 9.09 -3.84
N GLU A 104 6.76 9.70 -4.79
CA GLU A 104 7.66 9.03 -5.74
C GLU A 104 8.80 8.29 -5.03
N SER A 105 9.33 8.84 -3.93
CA SER A 105 10.36 8.16 -3.13
C SER A 105 9.92 6.83 -2.50
N PHE A 106 8.61 6.59 -2.42
CA PHE A 106 8.02 5.32 -1.98
C PHE A 106 7.75 4.33 -3.13
N GLY A 107 8.10 4.67 -4.37
CA GLY A 107 7.93 3.80 -5.53
C GLY A 107 6.66 4.05 -6.36
N ALA A 108 5.94 5.15 -6.09
CA ALA A 108 4.89 5.60 -6.99
C ALA A 108 5.49 6.12 -8.31
N VAL A 109 4.92 5.70 -9.44
CA VAL A 109 5.40 6.09 -10.77
C VAL A 109 4.33 6.90 -11.47
N GLU A 110 4.67 8.09 -11.96
CA GLU A 110 3.71 9.00 -12.61
C GLU A 110 3.22 8.38 -13.92
N LEU A 111 1.91 8.34 -14.12
CA LEU A 111 1.28 7.75 -15.30
C LEU A 111 1.68 8.47 -16.59
N GLU A 112 1.90 9.78 -16.54
CA GLU A 112 2.34 10.57 -17.70
C GLU A 112 3.72 10.16 -18.22
N CYS A 113 4.53 9.47 -17.41
CA CYS A 113 5.83 8.94 -17.81
C CYS A 113 5.75 7.51 -18.39
N LEU A 114 4.55 6.92 -18.48
CA LEU A 114 4.33 5.54 -18.89
C LEU A 114 3.65 5.47 -20.27
N ASP A 115 4.43 5.62 -21.34
CA ASP A 115 3.95 5.66 -22.74
C ASP A 115 3.09 4.46 -23.17
N ARG A 116 3.19 3.33 -22.47
CA ARG A 116 2.43 2.10 -22.76
C ARG A 116 1.11 2.00 -22.01
N TYR A 117 0.87 2.85 -21.01
CA TYR A 117 -0.25 2.72 -20.08
C TYR A 117 -1.20 3.90 -20.26
N GLU A 118 -2.37 3.62 -20.79
CA GLU A 118 -3.42 4.63 -20.98
C GLU A 118 -4.53 4.41 -19.95
N PRO A 119 -4.79 5.39 -19.06
CA PRO A 119 -5.92 5.31 -18.16
C PRO A 119 -7.24 5.49 -18.90
N GLY A 120 -8.34 5.00 -18.31
CA GLY A 120 -9.66 5.14 -18.91
C GLY A 120 -10.10 6.59 -19.04
N PHE A 121 -11.03 6.88 -19.96
CA PHE A 121 -11.59 8.23 -20.12
C PHE A 121 -12.18 8.73 -18.79
N GLY A 122 -11.78 9.94 -18.38
CA GLY A 122 -12.22 10.54 -17.12
C GLY A 122 -11.51 10.00 -15.87
N SER A 123 -10.45 9.21 -16.05
CA SER A 123 -9.59 8.80 -14.94
C SER A 123 -8.99 10.00 -14.23
N ARG A 124 -8.86 9.86 -12.91
CA ARG A 124 -8.18 10.80 -12.03
C ARG A 124 -6.88 10.23 -11.48
N ALA A 125 -6.44 9.08 -11.99
CA ALA A 125 -5.18 8.49 -11.58
C ALA A 125 -4.02 9.38 -12.03
N ASN A 126 -3.08 9.64 -11.11
CA ASN A 126 -1.86 10.37 -11.39
C ASN A 126 -0.65 9.45 -11.37
N TYR A 127 -0.69 8.40 -10.55
CA TYR A 127 0.41 7.44 -10.40
C TYR A 127 -0.10 6.00 -10.40
N VAL A 128 0.80 5.07 -10.71
CA VAL A 128 0.67 3.64 -10.39
C VAL A 128 1.57 3.29 -9.21
N VAL A 129 1.16 2.32 -8.41
CA VAL A 129 2.05 1.70 -7.41
C VAL A 129 2.80 0.58 -8.12
N HIS A 130 4.11 0.71 -8.34
CA HIS A 130 4.96 -0.30 -9.03
C HIS A 130 4.46 -0.76 -10.42
N VAL A 131 5.21 -0.47 -11.48
CA VAL A 131 4.88 -0.94 -12.84
C VAL A 131 5.11 -2.44 -12.94
N ALA A 132 4.08 -3.19 -13.35
CA ALA A 132 4.11 -4.65 -13.45
C ALA A 132 4.45 -5.37 -12.13
N GLY A 133 4.06 -4.77 -10.99
CA GLY A 133 4.30 -5.36 -9.68
C GLY A 133 3.40 -6.56 -9.37
N ASP A 134 3.79 -7.28 -8.33
CA ASP A 134 3.04 -8.41 -7.76
C ASP A 134 2.37 -8.04 -6.44
N GLU A 135 1.62 -8.98 -5.84
CA GLU A 135 0.93 -8.76 -4.57
C GLU A 135 1.87 -8.32 -3.43
N HIS A 136 3.13 -8.72 -3.43
CA HIS A 136 4.09 -8.36 -2.40
C HIS A 136 4.54 -6.91 -2.53
N GLU A 137 4.74 -6.42 -3.75
CA GLU A 137 5.10 -5.02 -3.99
C GLU A 137 3.94 -4.09 -3.65
N TYR A 138 2.72 -4.43 -4.08
CA TYR A 138 1.52 -3.64 -3.76
C TYR A 138 1.24 -3.61 -2.25
N CYS A 139 1.32 -4.76 -1.58
CA CYS A 139 1.16 -4.82 -0.13
C CYS A 139 2.31 -4.11 0.60
N SER A 140 3.54 -4.18 0.08
CA SER A 140 4.69 -3.45 0.66
C SER A 140 4.46 -1.94 0.65
N PHE A 141 3.93 -1.40 -0.45
CA PHE A 141 3.54 0.01 -0.52
C PHE A 141 2.46 0.34 0.52
N GLY A 142 1.42 -0.49 0.61
CA GLY A 142 0.35 -0.35 1.61
C GLY A 142 0.85 -0.36 3.07
N ALA A 143 1.76 -1.28 3.38
CA ALA A 143 2.30 -1.50 4.72
C ALA A 143 3.34 -0.46 5.14
N TYR A 144 4.11 0.07 4.20
CA TYR A 144 5.22 0.99 4.50
C TYR A 144 4.90 2.45 4.16
N ALA A 145 4.44 2.74 2.96
CA ALA A 145 4.27 4.10 2.47
C ALA A 145 3.07 4.79 3.11
N LEU A 146 1.90 4.12 3.14
CA LEU A 146 0.66 4.76 3.62
C LEU A 146 0.73 5.21 5.09
N PRO A 147 1.27 4.42 6.05
CA PRO A 147 1.44 4.90 7.42
C PRO A 147 2.38 6.09 7.54
N GLN A 148 3.47 6.12 6.76
CA GLN A 148 4.42 7.22 6.77
C GLN A 148 3.83 8.51 6.21
N LEU A 149 3.09 8.43 5.10
CA LEU A 149 2.39 9.57 4.53
C LEU A 149 1.37 10.15 5.53
N ARG A 150 0.59 9.28 6.20
CA ARG A 150 -0.33 9.70 7.27
C ARG A 150 0.41 10.41 8.41
N ALA A 151 1.57 9.90 8.83
CA ALA A 151 2.39 10.52 9.86
C ALA A 151 2.95 11.90 9.45
N GLN A 152 3.10 12.14 8.15
CA GLN A 152 3.47 13.45 7.57
C GLN A 152 2.26 14.38 7.35
N GLY A 153 1.07 14.02 7.86
CA GLY A 153 -0.13 14.86 7.78
C GLY A 153 -0.93 14.74 6.49
N TRP A 154 -0.68 13.72 5.67
CA TRP A 154 -1.47 13.46 4.46
C TRP A 154 -2.84 12.86 4.82
N ASP A 155 -3.89 13.25 4.09
CA ASP A 155 -5.18 12.54 4.14
C ASP A 155 -5.14 11.35 3.17
N VAL A 156 -4.94 10.15 3.71
CA VAL A 156 -4.75 8.92 2.92
C VAL A 156 -5.95 8.00 3.02
N LYS A 157 -6.64 7.80 1.89
CA LYS A 157 -7.82 6.92 1.76
C LYS A 157 -7.49 5.72 0.88
N VAL A 158 -7.89 4.54 1.32
CA VAL A 158 -7.86 3.32 0.49
C VAL A 158 -9.31 3.02 0.10
N ALA A 159 -9.56 2.83 -1.18
CA ALA A 159 -10.90 2.54 -1.68
C ALA A 159 -11.43 1.21 -1.12
N GLU A 160 -12.73 1.16 -0.88
CA GLU A 160 -13.42 -0.08 -0.53
C GLU A 160 -13.25 -1.10 -1.66
N GLY A 161 -13.00 -2.37 -1.30
CA GLY A 161 -12.77 -3.43 -2.28
C GLY A 161 -11.37 -3.44 -2.91
N TYR A 162 -10.43 -2.60 -2.46
CA TYR A 162 -9.04 -2.69 -2.91
C TYR A 162 -8.43 -4.06 -2.52
N PRO A 163 -7.98 -4.87 -3.49
CA PRO A 163 -7.67 -6.29 -3.27
C PRO A 163 -6.37 -6.53 -2.48
N TYR A 164 -5.47 -5.55 -2.43
CA TYR A 164 -4.19 -5.64 -1.72
C TYR A 164 -4.24 -4.94 -0.36
N ALA A 165 -5.40 -4.97 0.29
CA ALA A 165 -5.57 -4.38 1.61
C ALA A 165 -4.72 -5.14 2.64
N VAL A 166 -3.91 -4.41 3.41
CA VAL A 166 -3.04 -4.98 4.44
C VAL A 166 -3.65 -4.86 5.84
N LEU A 167 -3.33 -5.83 6.71
CA LEU A 167 -3.61 -5.71 8.14
C LEU A 167 -2.92 -4.46 8.70
N SER A 168 -3.69 -3.63 9.38
CA SER A 168 -3.20 -2.38 9.96
C SER A 168 -2.66 -2.61 11.36
N GLY A 169 -1.54 -1.95 11.69
CA GLY A 169 -0.96 -1.97 13.03
C GLY A 169 -0.16 -3.24 13.34
N GLU A 170 0.14 -3.43 14.62
CA GLU A 170 0.89 -4.60 15.10
C GLU A 170 -0.07 -5.80 15.23
N THR A 171 0.03 -6.78 14.35
CA THR A 171 -0.71 -8.05 14.51
C THR A 171 0.09 -8.97 15.45
N PRO A 172 -0.46 -9.42 16.59
CA PRO A 172 0.23 -10.36 17.48
C PRO A 172 0.42 -11.71 16.80
N TRP A 173 1.63 -12.27 16.93
CA TRP A 173 1.93 -13.62 16.47
C TRP A 173 1.88 -14.58 17.65
N TYR A 174 1.54 -15.84 17.38
CA TYR A 174 1.62 -16.92 18.35
C TYR A 174 2.28 -18.13 17.72
N ALA A 175 2.92 -18.94 18.56
CA ALA A 175 3.40 -20.26 18.22
C ALA A 175 2.89 -21.25 19.27
N MET A 176 2.45 -22.41 18.80
CA MET A 176 1.90 -23.46 19.65
C MET A 176 2.65 -24.75 19.36
N ALA A 177 3.15 -25.39 20.41
CA ALA A 177 3.83 -26.67 20.35
C ALA A 177 3.19 -27.59 21.38
N GLU A 178 2.58 -28.68 20.92
CA GLU A 178 1.86 -29.63 21.78
C GLU A 178 2.39 -31.05 21.56
N PRO A 179 2.71 -31.81 22.61
CA PRO A 179 3.11 -33.20 22.48
C PRO A 179 2.06 -34.02 21.73
N ASN A 180 2.50 -34.94 20.88
CA ASN A 180 1.57 -35.82 20.17
C ASN A 180 1.22 -37.04 21.04
N GLU A 181 -0.07 -37.23 21.34
CA GLU A 181 -0.54 -38.35 22.18
C GLU A 181 -0.33 -39.73 21.55
N GLU A 182 -0.38 -39.82 20.22
CA GLU A 182 -0.24 -41.07 19.47
C GLU A 182 1.24 -41.41 19.17
N GLN A 183 2.10 -40.40 19.13
CA GLN A 183 3.52 -40.51 18.79
C GLN A 183 4.38 -39.75 19.82
N PRO A 184 4.81 -40.41 20.92
CA PRO A 184 5.50 -39.75 22.04
C PRO A 184 6.82 -39.04 21.70
N ASP A 185 7.47 -39.42 20.61
CA ASP A 185 8.70 -38.79 20.12
C ASP A 185 8.43 -37.60 19.16
N TRP A 186 7.17 -37.16 19.06
CA TRP A 186 6.72 -36.11 18.15
C TRP A 186 5.87 -35.06 18.86
N PHE A 187 5.83 -33.87 18.30
CA PHE A 187 4.94 -32.78 18.73
C PHE A 187 4.31 -32.11 17.51
N SER A 188 3.11 -31.56 17.69
CA SER A 188 2.49 -30.70 16.69
C SER A 188 2.93 -29.26 16.87
N PHE A 189 3.29 -28.61 15.78
CA PHE A 189 3.68 -27.20 15.72
C PHE A 189 2.71 -26.38 14.87
N GLU A 190 2.26 -25.26 15.42
CA GLU A 190 1.45 -24.27 14.72
C GLU A 190 2.06 -22.88 14.89
N LEU A 191 2.16 -22.15 13.78
CA LEU A 191 2.54 -20.75 13.74
C LEU A 191 1.39 -19.93 13.15
N GLY A 192 0.99 -18.87 13.85
CA GLY A 192 -0.13 -18.07 13.43
C GLY A 192 -0.13 -16.65 13.95
N ILE A 193 -1.23 -15.95 13.66
CA ILE A 193 -1.51 -14.60 14.12
C ILE A 193 -2.88 -14.50 14.77
N VAL A 194 -3.08 -13.46 15.58
CA VAL A 194 -4.38 -13.13 16.17
C VAL A 194 -4.99 -11.95 15.43
N ILE A 195 -6.12 -12.17 14.76
CA ILE A 195 -6.91 -11.14 14.07
C ILE A 195 -8.26 -11.05 14.78
N ASP A 196 -8.63 -9.86 15.27
CA ASP A 196 -9.93 -9.61 15.93
C ASP A 196 -10.23 -10.63 17.06
N GLY A 197 -9.19 -11.02 17.81
CA GLY A 197 -9.26 -12.00 18.90
C GLY A 197 -9.35 -13.47 18.45
N ARG A 198 -9.28 -13.75 17.14
CA ARG A 198 -9.31 -15.11 16.58
C ARG A 198 -7.92 -15.52 16.11
N ARG A 199 -7.54 -16.77 16.43
CA ARG A 199 -6.30 -17.38 15.95
C ARG A 199 -6.46 -17.79 14.49
N VAL A 200 -5.49 -17.41 13.67
CA VAL A 200 -5.39 -17.76 12.25
C VAL A 200 -4.04 -18.41 12.04
N SER A 201 -4.03 -19.66 11.56
CA SER A 201 -2.81 -20.37 11.18
C SER A 201 -2.21 -19.75 9.93
N MET A 202 -0.91 -19.43 9.97
CA MET A 202 -0.18 -18.88 8.82
C MET A 202 0.60 -19.94 8.04
N LEU A 203 0.72 -21.16 8.59
CA LEU A 203 1.43 -22.26 7.94
C LEU A 203 0.90 -22.60 6.53
N PRO A 204 -0.43 -22.67 6.27
CA PRO A 204 -0.92 -22.95 4.91
C PRO A 204 -0.46 -21.89 3.90
N ALA A 205 -0.54 -20.61 4.28
CA ALA A 205 -0.13 -19.49 3.43
C ALA A 205 1.38 -19.46 3.19
N LEU A 206 2.17 -19.83 4.19
CA LEU A 206 3.63 -19.96 4.09
C LEU A 206 4.04 -21.11 3.16
N VAL A 207 3.40 -22.27 3.29
CA VAL A 207 3.62 -23.42 2.40
C VAL A 207 3.27 -23.06 0.97
N ASP A 208 2.09 -22.46 0.74
CA ASP A 208 1.67 -22.03 -0.60
C ASP A 208 2.63 -21.01 -1.22
N LEU A 209 3.22 -20.12 -0.41
CA LEU A 209 4.22 -19.17 -0.86
C LEU A 209 5.54 -19.85 -1.27
N LEU A 210 5.96 -20.88 -0.53
CA LEU A 210 7.16 -21.67 -0.85
C LEU A 210 6.97 -22.50 -2.12
N ASP A 211 5.81 -23.14 -2.28
CA ASP A 211 5.45 -23.95 -3.45
C ASP A 211 5.43 -23.14 -4.76
N ARG A 212 5.10 -21.84 -4.68
CA ARG A 212 5.03 -20.94 -5.85
C ARG A 212 6.39 -20.37 -6.28
N SER A 213 7.48 -20.67 -5.56
CA SER A 213 8.79 -20.11 -5.88
C SER A 213 9.40 -20.77 -7.14
N PRO A 214 9.81 -19.99 -8.16
CA PRO A 214 10.19 -20.51 -9.48
C PRO A 214 11.50 -21.33 -9.50
N ASP A 215 12.41 -21.11 -8.53
CA ASP A 215 13.68 -21.86 -8.43
C ASP A 215 13.53 -23.05 -7.45
N GLU A 216 12.88 -24.11 -7.95
CA GLU A 216 12.76 -25.44 -7.32
C GLU A 216 12.02 -25.49 -5.96
N GLY A 217 11.20 -24.48 -5.63
CA GLY A 217 10.49 -24.45 -4.34
C GLY A 217 11.42 -24.34 -3.13
N THR A 218 12.66 -23.87 -3.35
CA THR A 218 13.65 -23.74 -2.28
C THR A 218 13.44 -22.43 -1.52
N LEU A 219 13.60 -22.48 -0.19
CA LEU A 219 13.52 -21.28 0.65
C LEU A 219 14.51 -20.19 0.21
N ASP A 220 15.72 -20.59 -0.18
CA ASP A 220 16.77 -19.64 -0.55
C ASP A 220 16.38 -18.78 -1.75
N ALA A 221 15.57 -19.31 -2.67
CA ALA A 221 15.01 -18.56 -3.79
C ALA A 221 13.97 -17.52 -3.34
N LEU A 222 13.05 -17.92 -2.46
CA LEU A 222 12.05 -17.01 -1.89
C LEU A 222 12.72 -15.80 -1.22
N LEU A 223 13.79 -16.03 -0.46
CA LEU A 223 14.50 -14.99 0.27
C LEU A 223 15.46 -14.12 -0.57
N ARG A 224 15.70 -14.48 -1.84
CA ARG A 224 16.44 -13.64 -2.79
C ARG A 224 15.58 -12.58 -3.45
N ARG A 225 14.24 -12.69 -3.37
CA ARG A 225 13.34 -11.68 -3.92
C ARG A 225 13.65 -10.31 -3.32
N PRO A 226 13.83 -9.26 -4.13
CA PRO A 226 14.11 -7.91 -3.65
C PRO A 226 12.83 -7.22 -3.13
N THR A 227 12.10 -7.86 -2.21
CA THR A 227 10.91 -7.28 -1.57
C THR A 227 11.20 -6.85 -0.14
N ARG A 228 10.54 -5.77 0.30
CA ARG A 228 10.59 -5.30 1.69
C ARG A 228 9.69 -6.15 2.59
N TYR A 229 8.50 -6.46 2.10
CA TYR A 229 7.53 -7.31 2.80
C TYR A 229 7.09 -8.46 1.90
N PHE A 230 6.95 -9.64 2.51
CA PHE A 230 6.15 -10.71 1.96
C PHE A 230 4.69 -10.49 2.37
N ALA A 231 3.79 -10.82 1.46
CA ALA A 231 2.36 -10.65 1.64
C ALA A 231 1.77 -12.04 1.81
N LEU A 232 1.33 -12.35 3.02
CA LEU A 232 0.67 -13.62 3.29
C LEU A 232 -0.85 -13.42 3.28
N PRO A 233 -1.61 -14.13 2.44
CA PRO A 233 -3.06 -14.01 2.42
C PRO A 233 -3.66 -14.47 3.76
N THR A 234 -4.67 -13.75 4.23
CA THR A 234 -5.45 -14.11 5.42
C THR A 234 -6.88 -14.50 5.05
N PRO A 235 -7.59 -15.30 5.86
CA PRO A 235 -8.94 -15.78 5.52
C PRO A 235 -10.00 -14.68 5.37
N ASP A 236 -9.75 -13.49 5.91
CA ASP A 236 -10.61 -12.31 5.81
C ASP A 236 -10.41 -11.50 4.50
N GLY A 237 -9.57 -11.99 3.58
CA GLY A 237 -9.30 -11.37 2.29
C GLY A 237 -8.26 -10.25 2.32
N ARG A 238 -7.67 -9.95 3.49
CA ARG A 238 -6.53 -9.04 3.62
C ARG A 238 -5.21 -9.79 3.46
N TYR A 239 -4.11 -9.04 3.49
CA TYR A 239 -2.76 -9.58 3.55
C TYR A 239 -2.08 -9.21 4.86
N LEU A 240 -1.36 -10.16 5.44
CA LEU A 240 -0.39 -9.92 6.50
C LEU A 240 0.96 -9.55 5.86
N PRO A 241 1.43 -8.30 6.00
CA PRO A 241 2.77 -7.94 5.59
C PRO A 241 3.80 -8.48 6.60
N VAL A 242 4.74 -9.28 6.11
CA VAL A 242 5.83 -9.86 6.90
C VAL A 242 7.15 -9.34 6.39
N GLU A 243 7.91 -8.64 7.23
CA GLU A 243 9.23 -8.11 6.86
C GLU A 243 10.14 -9.24 6.38
N ALA A 244 10.94 -8.96 5.34
CA ALA A 244 11.81 -9.97 4.74
C ALA A 244 12.75 -10.65 5.75
N GLN A 245 13.26 -9.89 6.75
CA GLN A 245 14.10 -10.46 7.80
C GLN A 245 13.31 -11.40 8.72
N ARG A 246 12.07 -11.05 9.07
CA ARG A 246 11.21 -11.92 9.88
C ARG A 246 10.80 -13.17 9.10
N MET A 247 10.48 -13.02 7.82
CA MET A 247 10.19 -14.14 6.93
C MET A 247 11.37 -15.12 6.89
N ARG A 248 12.60 -14.62 6.71
CA ARG A 248 13.81 -15.45 6.72
C ARG A 248 13.88 -16.32 7.98
N ARG A 249 13.71 -15.71 9.17
CA ARG A 249 13.74 -16.44 10.45
C ARG A 249 12.64 -17.50 10.51
N VAL A 250 11.39 -17.13 10.19
CA VAL A 250 10.26 -18.07 10.21
C VAL A 250 10.57 -19.31 9.39
N VAL A 251 11.09 -19.14 8.18
CA VAL A 251 11.35 -20.32 7.35
C VAL A 251 12.64 -21.06 7.71
N GLU A 252 13.66 -20.40 8.27
CA GLU A 252 14.82 -21.09 8.88
C GLU A 252 14.35 -22.06 9.97
N ILE A 253 13.48 -21.61 10.87
CA ILE A 253 12.88 -22.47 11.89
C ILE A 253 12.04 -23.59 11.28
N LEU A 254 11.21 -23.30 10.27
CA LEU A 254 10.43 -24.36 9.61
C LEU A 254 11.33 -25.42 8.94
N ARG A 255 12.47 -25.04 8.36
CA ARG A 255 13.45 -25.99 7.80
C ARG A 255 14.07 -26.87 8.86
N GLU A 256 14.40 -26.28 10.01
CA GLU A 256 14.97 -27.07 11.09
C GLU A 256 13.91 -27.98 11.71
N LEU A 257 12.66 -27.54 11.85
CA LEU A 257 11.59 -28.35 12.41
C LEU A 257 11.09 -29.47 11.48
N TYR A 258 11.24 -29.32 10.15
CA TYR A 258 10.66 -30.23 9.16
C TYR A 258 11.70 -30.73 8.14
N ASP A 259 11.88 -32.06 8.08
CA ASP A 259 12.80 -32.76 7.15
C ASP A 259 12.14 -33.22 5.83
N GLY A 260 10.83 -33.07 5.69
CA GLY A 260 10.14 -33.47 4.46
C GLY A 260 10.45 -32.50 3.31
N PRO A 261 10.30 -32.92 2.04
CA PRO A 261 10.44 -31.99 0.93
C PRO A 261 9.41 -30.87 1.07
N ILE A 262 9.89 -29.62 1.16
CA ILE A 262 9.03 -28.42 1.19
C ILE A 262 8.28 -28.23 -0.14
N GLY A 263 8.66 -28.94 -1.20
CA GLY A 263 7.91 -29.02 -2.45
C GLY A 263 7.66 -30.48 -2.86
N GLY A 264 6.39 -30.88 -2.99
CA GLY A 264 6.00 -32.15 -3.61
C GLY A 264 4.78 -32.84 -2.97
N LYS A 265 4.62 -32.72 -1.65
CA LYS A 265 3.38 -33.06 -0.94
C LYS A 265 3.16 -32.01 0.14
N ARG A 266 2.02 -31.32 0.08
CA ARG A 266 1.60 -30.40 1.15
C ARG A 266 1.68 -31.13 2.49
N PRO A 267 2.40 -30.60 3.50
CA PRO A 267 2.41 -31.20 4.82
C PRO A 267 0.99 -31.15 5.41
N GLU A 268 0.63 -32.19 6.16
CA GLU A 268 -0.55 -32.11 7.02
C GLU A 268 -0.30 -31.05 8.10
N LEU A 269 -1.32 -30.24 8.39
CA LEU A 269 -1.25 -29.16 9.36
C LEU A 269 -2.18 -29.48 10.55
N PRO A 270 -1.74 -29.23 11.80
CA PRO A 270 -0.46 -28.64 12.23
C PRO A 270 0.75 -29.53 11.91
N LEU A 271 1.95 -28.95 11.82
CA LEU A 271 3.16 -29.67 11.43
C LEU A 271 3.55 -30.69 12.50
N LEU A 272 3.72 -31.97 12.12
CA LEU A 272 4.32 -32.96 13.02
C LEU A 272 5.85 -32.87 12.95
N CYS A 273 6.48 -32.60 14.10
CA CYS A 273 7.92 -32.41 14.22
C CYS A 273 8.52 -33.41 15.23
N PRO A 274 9.69 -34.00 14.96
CA PRO A 274 10.38 -34.85 15.93
C PRO A 274 10.80 -34.05 17.17
N LEU A 275 10.57 -34.60 18.36
CA LEU A 275 10.84 -33.94 19.65
C LEU A 275 12.32 -33.55 19.82
N VAL A 276 13.24 -34.30 19.21
CA VAL A 276 14.68 -33.99 19.19
C VAL A 276 15.00 -32.61 18.59
N ARG A 277 14.07 -32.02 17.83
CA ARG A 277 14.21 -30.71 17.18
C ARG A 277 13.56 -29.56 17.94
N ALA A 278 12.92 -29.83 19.08
CA ALA A 278 12.24 -28.81 19.87
C ALA A 278 13.19 -27.69 20.38
N GLY A 279 14.50 -27.93 20.42
CA GLY A 279 15.51 -26.94 20.83
C GLY A 279 15.53 -25.66 19.98
N VAL A 280 15.11 -25.75 18.71
CA VAL A 280 15.05 -24.63 17.76
C VAL A 280 13.95 -23.64 18.10
N LEU A 281 12.89 -24.10 18.79
CA LEU A 281 11.77 -23.26 19.18
C LEU A 281 12.20 -22.12 20.12
N GLY A 282 13.30 -22.27 20.87
CA GLY A 282 13.84 -21.19 21.70
C GLY A 282 14.40 -20.00 20.90
N GLU A 283 14.78 -20.19 19.64
CA GLU A 283 15.38 -19.14 18.79
C GLU A 283 14.33 -18.18 18.21
N LEU A 284 13.07 -18.61 18.13
CA LEU A 284 11.93 -17.81 17.71
C LEU A 284 11.61 -16.64 18.67
N ASP A 285 12.02 -16.75 19.95
CA ASP A 285 11.71 -15.77 21.02
C ASP A 285 12.86 -14.77 21.29
N ALA A 286 14.05 -15.04 20.77
CA ALA A 286 15.30 -14.45 21.27
C ALA A 286 15.62 -13.01 20.81
N ASP A 287 14.69 -12.25 20.20
CA ASP A 287 15.03 -10.91 19.66
C ASP A 287 13.86 -9.90 19.58
N GLU A 288 14.18 -8.61 19.82
CA GLU A 288 13.30 -7.46 20.14
C GLU A 288 12.36 -6.96 19.02
N THR A 289 11.72 -7.85 18.25
CA THR A 289 10.57 -7.47 17.40
C THR A 289 9.36 -8.36 17.68
N ARG A 290 8.57 -7.92 18.66
CA ARG A 290 7.19 -8.33 18.97
C ARG A 290 7.02 -9.84 19.20
N THR A 291 7.18 -10.17 20.48
CA THR A 291 7.04 -11.46 21.17
C THR A 291 6.01 -12.38 20.52
N ILE A 292 6.49 -13.49 19.96
CA ILE A 292 5.64 -14.62 19.62
C ILE A 292 5.11 -15.16 20.94
N GLN A 293 3.79 -15.17 21.12
CA GLN A 293 3.21 -15.77 22.31
C GLN A 293 3.26 -17.29 22.20
N TRP A 294 4.05 -17.91 23.07
CA TRP A 294 4.11 -19.36 23.22
C TRP A 294 2.94 -19.88 24.03
N THR A 295 2.23 -20.87 23.48
CA THR A 295 1.27 -21.67 24.24
C THR A 295 1.56 -23.14 24.02
N GLY A 296 1.87 -23.88 25.07
CA GLY A 296 2.30 -25.29 24.97
C GLY A 296 3.33 -25.63 26.03
N GLY A 297 3.44 -26.91 26.40
CA GLY A 297 4.33 -27.41 27.44
C GLY A 297 4.98 -28.72 27.05
#